data_AF-A0A941ZWL7-F1
#
_entry.id   AF-A0A941ZWL7-F1
#
_cell.length_a   1.000
_cell.length_b   1.000
_cell.length_c   1.000
_cell.angle_alpha   90.00
_cell.angle_beta   90.00
_cell.angle_gamma   90.00
#
_symmetry.space_group_name_H-M   'P 1'
#
loop_
_entity.id
_entity.type
_entity.pdbx_description
1 polymer ?
#
loop_
_entity_poly.entity_id
_entity_poly.type
_entity_poly.pdbx_seq_one_letter_code
_entity_poly.pdbx_strand_id
1 'polypeptide(L)'
;MNIHIDESGTFTCASAPESWSVVVGVATAEPARRVIQSALADLRRSAAALPHQEVKFNLKDSQYLELLREINHPTILLFAVATDTGTQTVEQVQDHQRFHVDDLRKNISRMKYAGGKDGLALLAEQIERLSPQLYVQLFCQSILLYNVISQATTYFAQRHPQTLSSFRWRIDPKGKTRTSYEQAFLKLAPALIQARSIRYPMTLYRGLDYSHMKRFEFTEETYPDHLHTEHGLPYMEGHDLGRMLRESIDFPDSKSSDGIQIADLLARCLKRTLQAKFDNPKAIANSIGKLTARQGTAGASVDLVNFSASQFVSPATASVLATMAESSRSLIQPRGAQRRLSRNTS
;
A
#
# COMPACT_ATOMS: atom_id res chain seq x y z
N MET A 1 -2.88 4.59 13.48
CA MET A 1 -2.62 4.85 12.05
C MET A 1 -3.88 4.51 11.31
N ASN A 2 -4.48 5.45 10.59
CA ASN A 2 -5.59 5.14 9.69
C ASN A 2 -5.02 4.92 8.29
N ILE A 3 -5.41 3.81 7.66
CA ILE A 3 -4.89 3.38 6.37
C ILE A 3 -6.09 3.13 5.48
N HIS A 4 -6.15 3.85 4.37
CA HIS A 4 -7.24 3.76 3.39
C HIS A 4 -6.68 3.21 2.10
N ILE A 5 -7.29 2.14 1.57
CA ILE A 5 -6.84 1.46 0.36
C ILE A 5 -7.95 1.54 -0.68
N ASP A 6 -7.55 1.87 -1.89
CA ASP A 6 -8.39 1.72 -3.07
C ASP A 6 -7.53 1.44 -4.31
N GLU A 7 -8.17 1.08 -5.41
CA GLU A 7 -7.54 0.80 -6.68
C GLU A 7 -8.22 1.48 -7.87
N SER A 8 -7.45 1.68 -8.94
CA SER A 8 -7.96 2.14 -10.21
C SER A 8 -7.39 1.32 -11.35
N GLY A 9 -8.26 0.77 -12.20
CA GLY A 9 -7.88 -0.19 -13.25
C GLY A 9 -8.68 -1.48 -13.15
N THR A 10 -8.58 -2.29 -14.19
CA THR A 10 -9.25 -3.60 -14.22
C THR A 10 -8.31 -4.72 -13.77
N PHE A 11 -6.99 -4.53 -13.81
CA PHE A 11 -5.99 -5.59 -13.62
C PHE A 11 -6.09 -6.74 -14.63
N THR A 12 -6.87 -6.56 -15.71
CA THR A 12 -6.97 -7.50 -16.83
C THR A 12 -5.86 -7.20 -17.83
N CYS A 13 -5.20 -8.23 -18.36
CA CYS A 13 -4.21 -8.09 -19.43
C CYS A 13 -4.83 -7.33 -20.61
N ALA A 14 -4.22 -6.22 -20.99
CA ALA A 14 -4.69 -5.36 -22.05
C ALA A 14 -3.92 -5.64 -23.35
N SER A 15 -4.52 -5.27 -24.48
CA SER A 15 -3.90 -5.46 -25.80
C SER A 15 -2.84 -4.41 -26.14
N ALA A 16 -2.73 -3.33 -25.36
CA ALA A 16 -1.84 -2.22 -25.62
C ALA A 16 -1.06 -1.83 -24.35
N PRO A 17 0.25 -1.49 -24.46
CA PRO A 17 1.05 -1.00 -23.35
C PRO A 17 0.50 0.31 -22.78
N GLU A 18 1.04 0.73 -21.64
CA GLU A 18 0.57 1.88 -20.85
C GLU A 18 -0.87 1.72 -20.33
N SER A 19 -1.31 0.47 -20.21
CA SER A 19 -2.61 0.09 -19.64
C SER A 19 -2.47 -0.09 -18.13
N TRP A 20 -2.16 1.01 -17.45
CA TRP A 20 -1.88 1.00 -16.02
C TRP A 20 -3.10 0.63 -15.17
N SER A 21 -2.89 -0.31 -14.25
CA SER A 21 -3.74 -0.54 -13.08
C SER A 21 -2.92 -0.24 -11.82
N VAL A 22 -3.52 0.42 -10.84
CA VAL A 22 -2.84 0.90 -9.64
C VAL A 22 -3.63 0.54 -8.39
N VAL A 23 -2.92 0.22 -7.32
CA VAL A 23 -3.45 0.14 -5.96
C VAL A 23 -2.74 1.20 -5.13
N VAL A 24 -3.48 1.98 -4.38
CA VAL A 24 -2.92 3.02 -3.50
C VAL A 24 -3.30 2.80 -2.05
N GLY A 25 -2.43 3.22 -1.16
CA GLY A 25 -2.64 3.21 0.28
C GLY A 25 -2.34 4.58 0.86
N VAL A 26 -3.29 5.17 1.57
CA VAL A 26 -3.12 6.46 2.23
C VAL A 26 -3.03 6.23 3.74
N ALA A 27 -1.80 6.28 4.26
CA ALA A 27 -1.52 6.14 5.68
C ALA A 27 -1.51 7.52 6.36
N THR A 28 -2.20 7.62 7.49
CA THR A 28 -2.40 8.89 8.17
C THR A 28 -2.24 8.81 9.69
N ALA A 29 -1.69 9.88 10.25
CA ALA A 29 -1.78 10.19 11.67
C ALA A 29 -3.10 10.90 11.99
N GLU A 30 -3.51 10.88 13.26
CA GLU A 30 -4.81 11.42 13.70
C GLU A 30 -5.09 12.87 13.24
N PRO A 31 -4.12 13.82 13.27
CA PRO A 31 -4.37 15.20 12.83
C PRO A 31 -4.74 15.34 11.34
N ALA A 32 -4.40 14.34 10.51
CA ALA A 32 -4.70 14.35 9.08
C ALA A 32 -6.21 14.40 8.77
N ARG A 33 -7.05 13.95 9.71
CA ARG A 33 -8.51 13.88 9.51
C ARG A 33 -9.08 15.24 9.12
N ARG A 34 -8.69 16.30 9.83
CA ARG A 34 -9.18 17.67 9.56
C ARG A 34 -8.66 18.20 8.22
N VAL A 35 -7.42 17.88 7.87
CA VAL A 35 -6.80 18.26 6.59
C VAL A 35 -7.57 17.64 5.43
N ILE A 36 -7.82 16.33 5.50
CA ILE A 36 -8.58 15.59 4.47
C ILE A 36 -10.02 16.13 4.36
N GLN A 37 -10.68 16.37 5.49
CA GLN A 37 -12.04 16.90 5.51
C GLN A 37 -12.14 18.29 4.86
N SER A 38 -11.22 19.19 5.20
CA SER A 38 -11.16 20.52 4.57
C SER A 38 -10.93 20.40 3.08
N ALA A 39 -9.94 19.61 2.66
CA ALA A 39 -9.58 19.48 1.25
C ALA A 39 -10.72 18.89 0.39
N LEU A 40 -11.44 17.90 0.94
CA LEU A 40 -12.62 17.36 0.26
C LEU A 40 -13.79 18.36 0.22
N ALA A 41 -13.99 19.15 1.27
CA ALA A 41 -15.01 20.20 1.26
C ALA A 41 -14.70 21.27 0.20
N ASP A 42 -13.44 21.66 0.08
CA ASP A 42 -12.95 22.65 -0.90
C ASP A 42 -13.08 22.10 -2.33
N LEU A 43 -12.72 20.84 -2.53
CA LEU A 43 -12.92 20.13 -3.79
C LEU A 43 -14.40 20.01 -4.17
N ARG A 44 -15.30 19.68 -3.23
CA ARG A 44 -16.75 19.59 -3.48
C ARG A 44 -17.30 20.95 -3.92
N ARG A 45 -16.87 22.04 -3.28
CA ARG A 45 -17.23 23.41 -3.65
C ARG A 45 -16.74 23.76 -5.06
N SER A 46 -15.47 23.48 -5.38
CA SER A 46 -14.91 23.80 -6.70
C SER A 46 -15.50 22.94 -7.83
N ALA A 47 -15.93 21.71 -7.53
CA ALA A 47 -16.56 20.79 -8.47
C ALA A 47 -18.09 20.98 -8.60
N ALA A 48 -18.68 21.98 -7.91
CA ALA A 48 -20.12 22.19 -7.83
C ALA A 48 -20.90 20.92 -7.38
N ALA A 49 -20.27 20.08 -6.56
CA ALA A 49 -20.90 18.90 -5.96
C ALA A 49 -21.60 19.29 -4.64
N LEU A 50 -22.70 18.62 -4.31
CA LEU A 50 -23.37 18.83 -3.03
C LEU A 50 -22.45 18.39 -1.85
N PRO A 51 -22.56 18.99 -0.65
CA PRO A 51 -21.65 18.73 0.48
C PRO A 51 -21.55 17.26 0.91
N HIS A 52 -22.59 16.47 0.67
CA HIS A 52 -22.71 15.05 1.03
C HIS A 52 -22.64 14.11 -0.18
N GLN A 53 -22.35 14.62 -1.37
CA GLN A 53 -22.17 13.79 -2.55
C GLN A 53 -20.70 13.45 -2.74
N GLU A 54 -20.47 12.20 -3.11
CA GLU A 54 -19.21 11.76 -3.67
C GLU A 54 -18.85 12.63 -4.88
N VAL A 55 -17.60 13.08 -4.93
CA VAL A 55 -17.10 13.91 -6.04
C VAL A 55 -17.03 13.04 -7.29
N LYS A 56 -17.85 13.37 -8.29
CA LYS A 56 -17.94 12.60 -9.55
C LYS A 56 -16.66 12.68 -10.39
N PHE A 57 -16.50 11.66 -11.24
CA PHE A 57 -15.33 11.22 -12.02
C PHE A 57 -14.63 12.22 -12.96
N ASN A 58 -15.08 13.47 -13.11
CA ASN A 58 -14.59 14.40 -14.13
C ASN A 58 -13.91 15.65 -13.54
N LEU A 59 -12.94 15.42 -12.65
CA LEU A 59 -12.12 16.51 -12.12
C LEU A 59 -11.15 17.05 -13.17
N LYS A 60 -11.11 18.38 -13.26
CA LYS A 60 -10.12 19.13 -14.04
C LYS A 60 -8.73 19.01 -13.41
N ASP A 61 -7.71 19.20 -14.23
CA ASP A 61 -6.31 19.14 -13.81
C ASP A 61 -5.99 20.16 -12.69
N SER A 62 -6.57 21.35 -12.75
CA SER A 62 -6.43 22.37 -11.70
C SER A 62 -7.01 21.93 -10.36
N GLN A 63 -8.12 21.18 -10.38
CA GLN A 63 -8.76 20.67 -9.17
C GLN A 63 -7.93 19.56 -8.52
N TYR A 64 -7.30 18.71 -9.33
CA TYR A 64 -6.32 17.74 -8.82
C TYR A 64 -5.11 18.43 -8.18
N LEU A 65 -4.54 19.44 -8.85
CA LEU A 65 -3.41 20.19 -8.29
C LEU A 65 -3.75 20.89 -6.98
N GLU A 66 -4.94 21.47 -6.88
CA GLU A 66 -5.43 22.09 -5.66
C GLU A 66 -5.59 21.07 -4.53
N LEU A 67 -6.27 19.96 -4.80
CA LEU A 67 -6.42 18.86 -3.84
C LEU A 67 -5.05 18.36 -3.34
N LEU A 68 -4.13 18.05 -4.26
CA LEU A 68 -2.79 17.54 -3.94
C LEU A 68 -2.00 18.54 -3.09
N ARG A 69 -2.17 19.84 -3.35
CA ARG A 69 -1.55 20.92 -2.56
C ARG A 69 -2.12 20.96 -1.15
N GLU A 70 -3.43 20.84 -0.99
CA GLU A 70 -4.10 20.91 0.32
C GLU A 70 -3.80 19.71 1.21
N ILE A 71 -3.72 18.50 0.63
CA ILE A 71 -3.39 17.27 1.38
C ILE A 71 -1.88 17.04 1.52
N ASN A 72 -1.03 17.92 0.98
CA ASN A 72 0.42 17.85 1.15
C ASN A 72 0.84 18.21 2.58
N HIS A 73 0.59 17.29 3.50
CA HIS A 73 0.82 17.45 4.92
C HIS A 73 1.70 16.32 5.47
N PRO A 74 2.61 16.57 6.43
CA PRO A 74 3.47 15.54 7.04
C PRO A 74 2.74 14.41 7.77
N THR A 75 1.42 14.55 8.00
CA THR A 75 0.60 13.51 8.63
C THR A 75 -0.07 12.59 7.62
N ILE A 76 0.11 12.82 6.31
CA ILE A 76 -0.48 12.06 5.21
C ILE A 76 0.66 11.51 4.38
N LEU A 77 0.62 10.20 4.13
CA LEU A 77 1.62 9.49 3.35
C LEU A 77 0.93 8.56 2.34
N LEU A 78 1.27 8.74 1.06
CA LEU A 78 0.78 7.93 -0.05
C LEU A 78 1.77 6.80 -0.36
N PHE A 79 1.22 5.63 -0.56
CA PHE A 79 1.86 4.43 -1.07
C PHE A 79 1.17 4.01 -2.36
N ALA A 80 1.93 3.48 -3.30
CA ALA A 80 1.36 3.00 -4.55
C ALA A 80 2.12 1.81 -5.12
N VAL A 81 1.36 0.88 -5.68
CA VAL A 81 1.85 -0.22 -6.49
C VAL A 81 1.10 -0.16 -7.82
N ALA A 82 1.83 -0.22 -8.92
CA ALA A 82 1.27 -0.13 -10.27
C ALA A 82 1.74 -1.30 -11.12
N THR A 83 0.90 -1.72 -12.07
CA THR A 83 1.24 -2.71 -13.08
C THR A 83 0.73 -2.26 -14.43
N ASP A 84 1.56 -2.40 -15.46
CA ASP A 84 1.13 -2.18 -16.84
C ASP A 84 0.55 -3.49 -17.36
N THR A 85 -0.78 -3.56 -17.43
CA THR A 85 -1.45 -4.78 -17.88
C THR A 85 -1.29 -5.03 -19.37
N GLY A 86 -0.76 -4.06 -20.12
CA GLY A 86 -0.46 -4.19 -21.55
C GLY A 86 0.89 -4.83 -21.87
N THR A 87 1.74 -5.05 -20.85
CA THR A 87 3.10 -5.60 -21.03
C THR A 87 3.22 -7.05 -20.59
N GLN A 88 2.09 -7.69 -20.30
CA GLN A 88 2.02 -9.06 -19.78
C GLN A 88 0.87 -9.81 -20.43
N THR A 89 1.04 -11.10 -20.65
CA THR A 89 -0.01 -11.97 -21.18
C THR A 89 -0.72 -12.74 -20.07
N VAL A 90 -1.90 -13.30 -20.37
CA VAL A 90 -2.63 -14.13 -19.41
C VAL A 90 -1.81 -15.35 -19.02
N GLU A 91 -1.11 -15.95 -19.98
CA GLU A 91 -0.26 -17.12 -19.78
C GLU A 91 0.86 -16.81 -18.79
N GLN A 92 1.56 -15.68 -18.96
CA GLN A 92 2.63 -15.27 -18.03
C GLN A 92 2.14 -15.10 -16.60
N VAL A 93 0.96 -14.48 -16.43
CA VAL A 93 0.32 -14.33 -15.12
C VAL A 93 -0.03 -15.70 -14.53
N GLN A 94 -0.60 -16.59 -15.33
CA GLN A 94 -0.95 -17.95 -14.91
C GLN A 94 0.28 -18.80 -14.60
N ASP A 95 1.38 -18.66 -15.34
CA ASP A 95 2.64 -19.34 -15.08
C ASP A 95 3.19 -18.94 -13.72
N HIS A 96 3.19 -17.64 -13.42
CA HIS A 96 3.59 -17.12 -12.11
C HIS A 96 2.64 -17.58 -10.99
N GLN A 97 1.33 -17.64 -11.26
CA GLN A 97 0.33 -18.17 -10.32
C GLN A 97 0.57 -19.64 -10.01
N ARG A 98 0.79 -20.48 -11.04
CA ARG A 98 1.09 -21.91 -10.86
C ARG A 98 2.39 -22.12 -10.11
N PHE A 99 3.43 -21.34 -10.43
CA PHE A 99 4.69 -21.39 -9.68
C PHE A 99 4.48 -21.15 -8.17
N HIS A 100 3.70 -20.13 -7.79
CA HIS A 100 3.37 -19.88 -6.38
C HIS A 100 2.54 -21.00 -5.75
N VAL A 101 1.53 -21.53 -6.45
CA VAL A 101 0.71 -22.64 -5.95
C VAL A 101 1.56 -23.88 -5.71
N ASP A 102 2.45 -24.21 -6.65
CA ASP A 102 3.34 -25.37 -6.55
C ASP A 102 4.36 -25.19 -5.43
N ASP A 103 4.90 -23.99 -5.23
CA ASP A 103 5.81 -23.70 -4.14
C ASP A 103 5.12 -23.88 -2.77
N LEU A 104 3.90 -23.38 -2.62
CA LEU A 104 3.10 -23.61 -1.41
C LEU A 104 2.86 -25.09 -1.16
N ARG A 105 2.45 -25.84 -2.21
CA ARG A 105 2.18 -27.29 -2.11
C ARG A 105 3.42 -28.08 -1.71
N LYS A 106 4.59 -27.77 -2.27
CA LYS A 106 5.87 -28.41 -1.93
C LYS A 106 6.25 -28.23 -0.46
N ASN A 107 5.83 -27.13 0.16
CA ASN A 107 6.13 -26.82 1.55
C ASN A 107 5.10 -27.38 2.55
N ILE A 108 3.99 -28.00 2.12
CA ILE A 108 2.98 -28.59 3.02
C ILE A 108 3.60 -29.68 3.90
N SER A 109 4.42 -30.57 3.32
CA SER A 109 5.05 -31.67 4.06
C SER A 109 6.02 -31.20 5.15
N ARG A 110 6.58 -29.99 5.01
CA ARG A 110 7.50 -29.37 5.97
C ARG A 110 6.78 -28.82 7.20
N MET A 111 5.47 -28.55 7.11
CA MET A 111 4.70 -28.04 8.24
C MET A 111 4.60 -29.08 9.36
N LYS A 112 4.99 -28.70 10.58
CA LYS A 112 5.01 -29.58 11.77
C LYS A 112 3.61 -30.01 12.22
N TYR A 113 2.63 -29.09 12.18
CA TYR A 113 1.29 -29.29 12.73
C TYR A 113 0.22 -29.49 11.65
N ALA A 114 -0.78 -30.33 11.92
CA ALA A 114 -1.88 -30.61 11.00
C ALA A 114 -2.63 -29.34 10.56
N GLY A 115 -2.99 -28.45 11.49
CA GLY A 115 -3.65 -27.20 11.14
C GLY A 115 -2.81 -26.28 10.24
N GLY A 116 -1.48 -26.36 10.33
CA GLY A 116 -0.58 -25.64 9.42
C GLY A 116 -0.57 -26.25 8.01
N LYS A 117 -0.63 -27.58 7.91
CA LYS A 117 -0.77 -28.30 6.63
C LYS A 117 -2.10 -27.93 5.95
N ASP A 118 -3.20 -27.99 6.70
CA ASP A 118 -4.54 -27.66 6.20
C ASP A 118 -4.63 -26.20 5.79
N GLY A 119 -4.05 -25.29 6.58
CA GLY A 119 -3.99 -23.87 6.26
C GLY A 119 -3.21 -23.58 4.98
N LEU A 120 -2.05 -24.23 4.78
CA LEU A 120 -1.24 -24.04 3.58
C LEU A 120 -1.87 -24.69 2.34
N ALA A 121 -2.53 -25.83 2.50
CA ALA A 121 -3.30 -26.47 1.43
C ALA A 121 -4.47 -25.58 0.98
N LEU A 122 -5.22 -25.02 1.93
CA LEU A 122 -6.30 -24.08 1.66
C LEU A 122 -5.79 -22.79 0.99
N LEU A 123 -4.63 -22.28 1.43
CA LEU A 123 -3.98 -21.11 0.82
C LEU A 123 -3.68 -21.37 -0.66
N ALA A 124 -3.08 -22.53 -0.98
CA ALA A 124 -2.74 -22.92 -2.34
C ALA A 124 -3.99 -23.07 -3.22
N GLU A 125 -5.03 -23.74 -2.72
CA GLU A 125 -6.32 -23.90 -3.41
C GLU A 125 -7.01 -22.55 -3.69
N GLN A 126 -6.99 -21.64 -2.70
CA GLN A 126 -7.57 -20.31 -2.86
C GLN A 126 -6.83 -19.47 -3.90
N ILE A 127 -5.50 -19.53 -3.93
CA ILE A 127 -4.71 -18.82 -4.94
C ILE A 127 -4.94 -19.42 -6.32
N GLU A 128 -4.96 -20.76 -6.45
CA GLU A 128 -5.18 -21.45 -7.73
C GLU A 128 -6.53 -21.11 -8.38
N ARG A 129 -7.57 -20.87 -7.57
CA ARG A 129 -8.91 -20.52 -8.05
C ARG A 129 -9.09 -19.07 -8.45
N LEU A 130 -8.14 -18.19 -8.17
CA LEU A 130 -8.25 -16.79 -8.59
C LEU A 130 -8.17 -16.69 -10.11
N SER A 131 -9.01 -15.84 -10.69
CA SER A 131 -8.80 -15.44 -12.07
C SER A 131 -7.47 -14.69 -12.21
N PRO A 132 -6.83 -14.68 -13.39
CA PRO A 132 -5.58 -13.95 -13.62
C PRO A 132 -5.67 -12.49 -13.17
N GLN A 133 -6.83 -11.85 -13.42
CA GLN A 133 -7.13 -10.50 -12.98
C GLN A 133 -7.05 -10.32 -11.45
N LEU A 134 -7.77 -11.17 -10.70
CA LEU A 134 -7.80 -11.10 -9.24
C LEU A 134 -6.46 -11.49 -8.62
N TYR A 135 -5.71 -12.36 -9.28
CA TYR A 135 -4.36 -12.73 -8.86
C TYR A 135 -3.38 -11.56 -8.97
N VAL A 136 -3.37 -10.84 -10.10
CA VAL A 136 -2.57 -9.61 -10.27
C VAL A 136 -2.93 -8.59 -9.20
N GLN A 137 -4.24 -8.36 -8.98
CA GLN A 137 -4.71 -7.43 -7.95
C GLN A 137 -4.25 -7.85 -6.54
N LEU A 138 -4.40 -9.13 -6.17
CA LEU A 138 -3.95 -9.68 -4.89
C LEU A 138 -2.45 -9.42 -4.67
N PHE A 139 -1.65 -9.68 -5.70
CA PHE A 139 -0.21 -9.53 -5.59
C PHE A 139 0.18 -8.06 -5.40
N CYS A 140 -0.38 -7.14 -6.19
CA CYS A 140 -0.17 -5.70 -6.02
C CYS A 140 -0.62 -5.20 -4.63
N GLN A 141 -1.80 -5.61 -4.16
CA GLN A 141 -2.30 -5.25 -2.83
C GLN A 141 -1.39 -5.80 -1.72
N SER A 142 -0.87 -7.03 -1.84
CA SER A 142 0.02 -7.63 -0.84
C SER A 142 1.35 -6.86 -0.70
N ILE A 143 1.90 -6.38 -1.82
CA ILE A 143 3.10 -5.53 -1.84
C ILE A 143 2.79 -4.20 -1.15
N LEU A 144 1.64 -3.59 -1.49
CA LEU A 144 1.21 -2.33 -0.90
C LEU A 144 1.07 -2.44 0.63
N LEU A 145 0.40 -3.48 1.14
CA LEU A 145 0.23 -3.71 2.58
C LEU A 145 1.58 -3.74 3.31
N TYR A 146 2.52 -4.52 2.79
CA TYR A 146 3.85 -4.63 3.36
C TYR A 146 4.60 -3.28 3.33
N ASN A 147 4.52 -2.54 2.22
CA ASN A 147 5.17 -1.23 2.09
C ASN A 147 4.62 -0.21 3.08
N VAL A 148 3.29 -0.18 3.25
CA VAL A 148 2.63 0.67 4.25
C VAL A 148 3.14 0.32 5.64
N ILE A 149 3.14 -0.97 6.02
CA ILE A 149 3.61 -1.37 7.36
C ILE A 149 5.08 -0.99 7.56
N SER A 150 5.96 -1.37 6.63
CA SER A 150 7.41 -1.18 6.79
C SER A 150 7.82 0.28 6.80
N GLN A 151 7.32 1.07 5.85
CA GLN A 151 7.76 2.44 5.65
C GLN A 151 6.95 3.43 6.50
N ALA A 152 5.63 3.28 6.63
CA ALA A 152 4.84 4.22 7.43
C ALA A 152 5.20 4.11 8.92
N THR A 153 5.53 2.91 9.40
CA THR A 153 6.07 2.70 10.75
C THR A 153 7.29 3.58 11.01
N THR A 154 8.30 3.47 10.14
CA THR A 154 9.52 4.29 10.21
C THR A 154 9.20 5.78 10.08
N TYR A 155 8.31 6.14 9.16
CA TYR A 155 7.96 7.53 8.90
C TYR A 155 7.28 8.20 10.10
N PHE A 156 6.34 7.51 10.76
CA PHE A 156 5.60 8.04 11.89
C PHE A 156 6.30 7.89 13.23
N ALA A 157 7.22 6.92 13.40
CA ALA A 157 8.03 6.74 14.62
C ALA A 157 8.89 7.97 14.96
N GLN A 158 9.15 8.86 14.00
CA GLN A 158 9.91 10.10 14.20
C GLN A 158 9.07 11.37 14.14
N ARG A 159 7.77 11.27 13.83
CA ARG A 159 6.88 12.42 13.57
C ARG A 159 5.64 12.41 14.47
N HIS A 160 4.97 11.26 14.55
CA HIS A 160 3.75 11.07 15.32
C HIS A 160 3.73 9.65 15.94
N PRO A 161 4.62 9.33 16.90
CA PRO A 161 4.79 7.96 17.41
C PRO A 161 3.50 7.33 17.95
N GLN A 162 2.61 8.13 18.57
CA GLN A 162 1.33 7.64 19.10
C GLN A 162 0.45 6.99 18.01
N THR A 163 0.66 7.39 16.75
CA THR A 163 -0.02 6.81 15.58
C THR A 163 0.26 5.32 15.44
N LEU A 164 1.38 4.81 15.96
CA LEU A 164 1.78 3.41 15.82
C LEU A 164 1.10 2.47 16.83
N SER A 165 0.28 3.00 17.74
CA SER A 165 -0.49 2.21 18.73
C SER A 165 -1.58 1.31 18.12
N SER A 166 -1.97 1.59 16.87
CA SER A 166 -3.01 0.85 16.15
C SER A 166 -2.84 0.97 14.64
N PHE A 167 -3.23 -0.06 13.91
CA PHE A 167 -3.20 -0.10 12.45
C PHE A 167 -4.64 -0.35 11.98
N ARG A 168 -5.30 0.71 11.51
CA ARG A 168 -6.73 0.72 11.17
C ARG A 168 -6.90 0.76 9.66
N TRP A 169 -7.13 -0.40 9.06
CA TRP A 169 -7.29 -0.60 7.63
C TRP A 169 -8.74 -0.38 7.21
N ARG A 170 -8.96 0.44 6.20
CA ARG A 170 -10.23 0.68 5.55
C ARG A 170 -10.02 0.41 4.07
N ILE A 171 -10.78 -0.52 3.52
CA ILE A 171 -10.66 -0.93 2.12
C ILE A 171 -12.00 -0.70 1.44
N ASP A 172 -11.99 -0.08 0.26
CA ASP A 172 -13.22 0.15 -0.50
C ASP A 172 -13.86 -1.18 -0.92
N PRO A 173 -15.11 -1.48 -0.50
CA PRO A 173 -15.78 -2.71 -0.90
C PRO A 173 -16.24 -2.66 -2.35
N LYS A 174 -16.09 -3.77 -3.09
CA LYS A 174 -16.61 -3.89 -4.47
C LYS A 174 -18.13 -4.08 -4.57
N GLY A 175 -18.82 -4.24 -3.44
CA GLY A 175 -20.27 -4.38 -3.40
C GLY A 175 -20.81 -4.35 -1.97
N LYS A 176 -22.14 -4.47 -1.83
CA LYS A 176 -22.81 -4.45 -0.51
C LYS A 176 -22.44 -5.63 0.39
N THR A 177 -22.06 -6.75 -0.22
CA THR A 177 -21.62 -7.97 0.48
C THR A 177 -20.19 -8.26 0.10
N ARG A 178 -19.40 -8.75 1.07
CA ARG A 178 -18.01 -9.09 0.82
C ARG A 178 -17.89 -10.13 -0.28
N THR A 179 -17.09 -9.82 -1.29
CA THR A 179 -16.81 -10.72 -2.41
C THR A 179 -16.00 -11.94 -1.93
N SER A 180 -16.03 -13.03 -2.70
CA SER A 180 -15.16 -14.18 -2.47
C SER A 180 -13.68 -13.78 -2.48
N TYR A 181 -13.32 -12.81 -3.34
CA TYR A 181 -11.99 -12.22 -3.40
C TYR A 181 -11.60 -11.53 -2.09
N GLU A 182 -12.42 -10.61 -1.57
CA GLU A 182 -12.12 -9.89 -0.33
C GLU A 182 -11.96 -10.85 0.86
N GLN A 183 -12.79 -11.89 0.92
CA GLN A 183 -12.66 -12.93 1.94
C GLN A 183 -11.37 -13.73 1.80
N ALA A 184 -10.98 -14.09 0.58
CA ALA A 184 -9.70 -14.74 0.31
C ALA A 184 -8.55 -13.80 0.69
N PHE A 185 -8.55 -12.56 0.19
CA PHE A 185 -7.54 -11.55 0.49
C PHE A 185 -7.25 -11.42 2.00
N LEU A 186 -8.29 -11.29 2.85
CA LEU A 186 -8.12 -11.20 4.30
C LEU A 186 -7.45 -12.42 4.94
N LYS A 187 -7.70 -13.60 4.38
CA LYS A 187 -7.11 -14.87 4.83
C LYS A 187 -5.66 -14.98 4.37
N LEU A 188 -5.39 -14.66 3.10
CA LEU A 188 -4.09 -14.83 2.44
C LEU A 188 -3.07 -13.75 2.85
N ALA A 189 -3.52 -12.49 2.99
CA ALA A 189 -2.64 -11.32 3.13
C ALA A 189 -1.60 -11.43 4.26
N PRO A 190 -1.93 -11.88 5.49
CA PRO A 190 -0.96 -12.08 6.56
C PRO A 190 0.21 -13.01 6.19
N ALA A 191 -0.08 -14.13 5.52
CA ALA A 191 0.95 -15.06 5.08
C ALA A 191 1.81 -14.43 3.97
N LEU A 192 1.19 -13.71 3.03
CA LEU A 192 1.90 -13.04 1.94
C LEU A 192 2.83 -11.92 2.45
N ILE A 193 2.37 -11.09 3.38
CA ILE A 193 3.21 -10.02 3.95
C ILE A 193 4.33 -10.59 4.83
N GLN A 194 4.11 -11.71 5.53
CA GLN A 194 5.16 -12.38 6.30
C GLN A 194 6.21 -13.02 5.37
N ALA A 195 5.78 -13.72 4.31
CA ALA A 195 6.69 -14.27 3.31
C ALA A 195 7.57 -13.16 2.69
N ARG A 196 6.95 -12.01 2.40
CA ARG A 196 7.68 -10.83 1.92
C ARG A 196 8.63 -10.27 2.98
N SER A 197 8.24 -10.22 4.25
CA SER A 197 9.09 -9.69 5.33
C SER A 197 10.29 -10.57 5.65
N ILE A 198 10.20 -11.88 5.39
CA ILE A 198 11.36 -12.79 5.52
C ILE A 198 12.42 -12.43 4.47
N ARG A 199 11.99 -12.20 3.22
CA ARG A 199 12.90 -11.84 2.11
C ARG A 199 13.40 -10.39 2.20
N TYR A 200 12.54 -9.50 2.66
CA TYR A 200 12.81 -8.08 2.82
C TYR A 200 12.44 -7.69 4.25
N PRO A 201 13.34 -7.84 5.24
CA PRO A 201 13.05 -7.48 6.62
C PRO A 201 12.69 -6.00 6.77
N MET A 202 11.71 -5.71 7.63
CA MET A 202 11.39 -4.32 7.99
C MET A 202 12.56 -3.72 8.78
N THR A 203 13.18 -2.66 8.22
CA THR A 203 14.29 -1.98 8.89
C THR A 203 13.78 -0.99 9.95
N LEU A 204 14.05 -1.28 11.22
CA LEU A 204 13.80 -0.34 12.32
C LEU A 204 15.04 0.49 12.62
N TYR A 205 14.91 1.81 12.49
CA TYR A 205 16.02 2.74 12.73
C TYR A 205 16.22 3.00 14.22
N ARG A 206 17.43 2.77 14.72
CA ARG A 206 17.82 3.06 16.11
C ARG A 206 17.61 4.55 16.42
N GLY A 207 17.01 4.84 17.58
CA GLY A 207 16.78 6.20 18.08
C GLY A 207 15.46 6.84 17.66
N LEU A 208 14.58 6.12 16.95
CA LEU A 208 13.20 6.54 16.74
C LEU A 208 12.28 6.01 17.85
N ASP A 209 11.11 6.62 18.02
CA ASP A 209 10.16 6.24 19.05
C ASP A 209 9.17 5.19 18.52
N TYR A 210 9.43 3.93 18.89
CA TYR A 210 8.53 2.79 18.65
C TYR A 210 7.82 2.34 19.92
N SER A 211 7.86 3.11 21.02
CA SER A 211 7.28 2.69 22.32
C SER A 211 5.80 2.33 22.23
N HIS A 212 5.08 2.92 21.28
CA HIS A 212 3.67 2.63 21.01
C HIS A 212 3.42 1.31 20.26
N MET A 213 4.46 0.63 19.77
CA MET A 213 4.35 -0.62 19.03
C MET A 213 4.49 -1.88 19.89
N LYS A 214 4.81 -1.74 21.18
CA LYS A 214 5.09 -2.86 22.09
C LYS A 214 4.06 -4.01 22.03
N ARG A 215 2.78 -3.67 21.82
CA ARG A 215 1.70 -4.67 21.71
C ARG A 215 1.75 -5.56 20.46
N PHE A 216 2.51 -5.16 19.45
CA PHE A 216 2.71 -5.90 18.21
C PHE A 216 4.03 -6.67 18.22
N GLU A 217 4.88 -6.51 19.23
CA GLU A 217 6.08 -7.32 19.38
C GLU A 217 5.69 -8.77 19.69
N PHE A 218 6.49 -9.72 19.21
CA PHE A 218 6.33 -11.11 19.60
C PHE A 218 6.68 -11.30 21.08
N THR A 219 5.95 -12.21 21.72
CA THR A 219 6.23 -12.73 23.06
C THR A 219 6.70 -14.18 22.92
N GLU A 220 7.25 -14.77 23.98
CA GLU A 220 7.67 -16.18 23.94
C GLU A 220 6.51 -17.12 23.55
N GLU A 221 5.28 -16.76 23.93
CA GLU A 221 4.07 -17.52 23.62
C GLU A 221 3.59 -17.33 22.18
N THR A 222 3.95 -16.22 21.53
CA THR A 222 3.43 -15.84 20.20
C THR A 222 4.49 -15.86 19.10
N TYR A 223 5.76 -16.01 19.44
CA TYR A 223 6.85 -16.07 18.47
C TYR A 223 6.74 -17.35 17.62
N PRO A 224 6.66 -17.24 16.28
CA PRO A 224 6.62 -18.43 15.44
C PRO A 224 8.02 -19.04 15.29
N ASP A 225 8.27 -20.18 15.95
CA ASP A 225 9.58 -20.87 15.99
C ASP A 225 10.21 -21.11 14.61
N HIS A 226 9.40 -21.29 13.56
CA HIS A 226 9.89 -21.51 12.19
C HIS A 226 10.66 -20.31 11.63
N LEU A 227 10.40 -19.09 12.12
CA LEU A 227 11.15 -17.89 11.72
C LEU A 227 12.63 -18.01 12.12
N HIS A 228 12.89 -18.55 13.30
CA HIS A 228 14.26 -18.78 13.77
C HIS A 228 14.84 -20.06 13.18
N THR A 229 14.12 -21.17 13.30
CA THR A 229 14.65 -22.52 13.00
C THR A 229 14.79 -22.80 11.50
N GLU A 230 13.91 -22.27 10.65
CA GLU A 230 13.94 -22.53 9.20
C GLU A 230 14.49 -21.36 8.38
N HIS A 231 14.34 -20.12 8.87
CA HIS A 231 14.76 -18.91 8.14
C HIS A 231 15.98 -18.21 8.76
N GLY A 232 16.49 -18.71 9.90
CA GLY A 232 17.68 -18.16 10.55
C GLY A 232 17.49 -16.72 11.05
N LEU A 233 16.25 -16.27 11.25
CA LEU A 233 15.98 -14.95 11.79
C LEU A 233 16.33 -14.89 13.28
N PRO A 234 16.70 -13.71 13.81
CA PRO A 234 16.97 -13.57 15.23
C PRO A 234 15.77 -13.97 16.07
N TYR A 235 16.02 -14.77 17.12
CA TYR A 235 14.98 -15.23 18.03
C TYR A 235 14.40 -14.03 18.79
N MET A 236 13.06 -13.99 18.92
CA MET A 236 12.33 -12.94 19.64
C MET A 236 12.48 -11.51 19.09
N GLU A 237 13.08 -11.33 17.91
CA GLU A 237 13.08 -10.05 17.21
C GLU A 237 11.98 -10.03 16.14
N GLY A 238 11.10 -9.03 16.19
CA GLY A 238 10.11 -8.82 15.15
C GLY A 238 8.77 -8.34 15.68
N HIS A 239 7.87 -8.07 14.73
CA HIS A 239 6.50 -7.68 15.01
C HIS A 239 5.53 -8.64 14.33
N ASP A 240 4.42 -8.93 15.00
CA ASP A 240 3.29 -9.69 14.47
C ASP A 240 2.56 -8.85 13.40
N LEU A 241 3.01 -8.99 12.16
CA LEU A 241 2.41 -8.35 10.99
C LEU A 241 0.95 -8.80 10.79
N GLY A 242 0.63 -10.04 11.17
CA GLY A 242 -0.73 -10.56 11.12
C GLY A 242 -1.66 -9.80 12.04
N ARG A 243 -1.22 -9.53 13.28
CA ARG A 243 -1.94 -8.68 14.24
C ARG A 243 -2.06 -7.24 13.74
N MET A 244 -0.99 -6.67 13.22
CA MET A 244 -1.02 -5.30 12.64
C MET A 244 -2.03 -5.19 11.49
N LEU A 245 -2.26 -6.26 10.73
CA LEU A 245 -3.27 -6.26 9.67
C LEU A 245 -4.70 -6.55 10.18
N ARG A 246 -4.88 -7.58 11.01
CA ARG A 246 -6.19 -8.16 11.33
C ARG A 246 -6.93 -7.44 12.46
N GLU A 247 -6.22 -6.78 13.38
CA GLU A 247 -6.84 -6.25 14.60
C GLU A 247 -7.92 -5.20 14.31
N SER A 248 -7.75 -4.40 13.24
CA SER A 248 -8.75 -3.41 12.82
C SER A 248 -8.76 -3.28 11.30
N ILE A 249 -9.47 -4.19 10.64
CA ILE A 249 -9.79 -4.11 9.21
C ILE A 249 -11.29 -3.99 8.99
N ASP A 250 -11.70 -3.06 8.15
CA ASP A 250 -13.10 -2.79 7.86
C ASP A 250 -13.29 -2.35 6.40
N PHE A 251 -14.52 -2.48 5.90
CA PHE A 251 -14.91 -2.20 4.51
C PHE A 251 -16.05 -1.17 4.48
N PRO A 252 -15.78 0.09 4.86
CA PRO A 252 -16.82 1.10 4.97
C PRO A 252 -17.33 1.54 3.59
N ASP A 253 -18.58 2.00 3.52
CA ASP A 253 -19.10 2.67 2.32
C ASP A 253 -18.27 3.94 2.05
N SER A 254 -17.73 4.07 0.83
CA SER A 254 -16.92 5.21 0.38
C SER A 254 -17.60 6.55 0.59
N LYS A 255 -18.94 6.61 0.52
CA LYS A 255 -19.73 7.83 0.79
C LYS A 255 -19.65 8.30 2.24
N SER A 256 -19.32 7.39 3.15
CA SER A 256 -19.22 7.64 4.59
C SER A 256 -17.77 7.79 5.08
N SER A 257 -16.79 7.63 4.20
CA SER A 257 -15.37 7.62 4.56
C SER A 257 -14.56 8.57 3.68
N ASP A 258 -14.30 9.76 4.22
CA ASP A 258 -13.45 10.77 3.59
C ASP A 258 -12.06 10.21 3.20
N GLY A 259 -11.51 9.30 4.01
CA GLY A 259 -10.22 8.68 3.73
C GLY A 259 -10.24 7.71 2.54
N ILE A 260 -11.33 6.93 2.38
CA ILE A 260 -11.53 6.10 1.18
C ILE A 260 -11.71 6.99 -0.04
N GLN A 261 -12.49 8.07 0.06
CA GLN A 261 -12.67 9.00 -1.04
C GLN A 261 -11.33 9.63 -1.49
N ILE A 262 -10.43 9.98 -0.56
CA ILE A 262 -9.08 10.44 -0.92
C ILE A 262 -8.26 9.33 -1.59
N ALA A 263 -8.32 8.10 -1.10
CA ALA A 263 -7.61 6.98 -1.73
C ALA A 263 -8.08 6.76 -3.17
N ASP A 264 -9.38 6.75 -3.42
CA ASP A 264 -9.98 6.64 -4.75
C ASP A 264 -9.51 7.76 -5.72
N LEU A 265 -9.60 9.01 -5.26
CA LEU A 265 -9.16 10.17 -6.04
C LEU A 265 -7.67 10.07 -6.39
N LEU A 266 -6.83 9.62 -5.45
CA LEU A 266 -5.39 9.43 -5.67
C LEU A 266 -5.08 8.24 -6.57
N ALA A 267 -5.83 7.13 -6.48
CA ALA A 267 -5.69 5.99 -7.39
C ALA A 267 -5.96 6.41 -8.83
N ARG A 268 -7.07 7.12 -9.07
CA ARG A 268 -7.43 7.64 -10.40
C ARG A 268 -6.42 8.67 -10.89
N CYS A 269 -5.98 9.57 -10.01
CA CYS A 269 -4.96 10.57 -10.32
C CYS A 269 -3.68 9.88 -10.79
N LEU A 270 -3.14 8.98 -9.98
CA LEU A 270 -1.90 8.27 -10.29
C LEU A 270 -1.99 7.46 -11.59
N LYS A 271 -3.09 6.72 -11.79
CA LYS A 271 -3.33 6.01 -13.05
C LYS A 271 -3.28 6.94 -14.26
N ARG A 272 -3.99 8.08 -14.21
CA ARG A 272 -3.96 9.08 -15.29
C ARG A 272 -2.57 9.69 -15.48
N THR A 273 -1.81 9.87 -14.40
CA THR A 273 -0.43 10.40 -14.42
C THR A 273 0.52 9.45 -15.12
N LEU A 274 0.45 8.14 -14.82
CA LEU A 274 1.25 7.11 -15.49
C LEU A 274 0.86 6.95 -16.97
N GLN A 275 -0.39 7.24 -17.33
CA GLN A 275 -0.88 7.26 -18.71
C GLN A 275 -0.57 8.59 -19.45
N ALA A 276 0.10 9.54 -18.81
CA ALA A 276 0.32 10.89 -19.34
C ALA A 276 -0.96 11.61 -19.84
N LYS A 277 -2.10 11.37 -19.19
CA LYS A 277 -3.45 11.92 -19.53
C LYS A 277 -3.79 13.23 -18.82
N PHE A 278 -2.78 13.97 -18.40
CA PHE A 278 -2.94 15.32 -17.86
C PHE A 278 -2.31 16.30 -18.85
N ASP A 279 -2.82 17.53 -18.90
CA ASP A 279 -2.24 18.60 -19.71
C ASP A 279 -0.81 18.93 -19.23
N ASN A 280 -0.58 18.81 -17.92
CA ASN A 280 0.74 18.95 -17.30
C ASN A 280 1.07 17.75 -16.40
N PRO A 281 1.52 16.61 -16.96
CA PRO A 281 1.82 15.40 -16.20
C PRO A 281 2.94 15.62 -15.16
N LYS A 282 3.92 16.49 -15.45
CA LYS A 282 5.05 16.78 -14.55
C LYS A 282 4.60 17.53 -13.29
N ALA A 283 3.70 18.51 -13.41
CA ALA A 283 3.18 19.23 -12.25
C ALA A 283 2.37 18.31 -11.31
N ILE A 284 1.56 17.43 -11.89
CA ILE A 284 0.82 16.42 -11.13
C ILE A 284 1.80 15.43 -10.49
N ALA A 285 2.75 14.89 -11.25
CA ALA A 285 3.78 13.97 -10.75
C ALA A 285 4.57 14.56 -9.58
N ASN A 286 4.99 15.83 -9.68
CA ASN A 286 5.66 16.54 -8.60
C ASN A 286 4.78 16.66 -7.34
N SER A 287 3.49 16.88 -7.52
CA SER A 287 2.54 17.04 -6.42
C SER A 287 2.21 15.70 -5.75
N ILE A 288 2.06 14.62 -6.52
CA ILE A 288 1.90 13.26 -5.99
C ILE A 288 3.18 12.83 -5.26
N GLY A 289 4.36 13.07 -5.84
CA GLY A 289 5.65 12.72 -5.24
C GLY A 289 5.80 13.31 -3.84
N LYS A 290 5.40 14.56 -3.64
CA LYS A 290 5.37 15.22 -2.32
C LYS A 290 4.50 14.53 -1.27
N LEU A 291 3.58 13.64 -1.65
CA LEU A 291 2.78 12.82 -0.73
C LEU A 291 3.45 11.50 -0.37
N THR A 292 4.47 11.08 -1.10
CA THR A 292 5.19 9.82 -0.88
C THR A 292 6.47 10.05 -0.06
N ALA A 293 7.06 8.97 0.44
CA ALA A 293 8.38 9.01 1.08
C ALA A 293 9.28 7.92 0.52
N ARG A 294 10.58 8.19 0.42
CA ARG A 294 11.57 7.26 -0.11
C ARG A 294 12.75 7.04 0.84
N GLN A 295 13.29 5.83 0.80
CA GLN A 295 14.53 5.47 1.48
C GLN A 295 15.71 5.84 0.59
N GLY A 296 16.40 6.94 0.90
CA GLY A 296 17.56 7.42 0.14
C GLY A 296 17.25 7.85 -1.30
N THR A 297 18.29 8.02 -2.11
CA THR A 297 18.20 8.48 -3.51
C THR A 297 17.86 7.36 -4.51
N ALA A 298 17.78 6.11 -4.05
CA ALA A 298 17.47 4.94 -4.88
C ALA A 298 16.05 4.36 -4.63
N GLY A 299 15.40 4.67 -3.50
CA GLY A 299 14.06 4.12 -3.20
C GLY A 299 12.98 4.64 -4.15
N ALA A 300 12.09 3.76 -4.61
CA ALA A 300 10.99 4.13 -5.50
C ALA A 300 9.83 4.77 -4.73
N SER A 301 9.13 5.71 -5.37
CA SER A 301 7.89 6.32 -4.84
C SER A 301 6.64 5.54 -5.23
N VAL A 302 6.75 4.74 -6.28
CA VAL A 302 5.71 3.83 -6.80
C VAL A 302 6.42 2.53 -7.16
N ASP A 303 5.96 1.42 -6.61
CA ASP A 303 6.49 0.12 -6.99
C ASP A 303 5.82 -0.36 -8.28
N LEU A 304 6.63 -0.71 -9.28
CA LEU A 304 6.15 -1.30 -10.52
C LEU A 304 6.23 -2.81 -10.45
N VAL A 305 5.13 -3.47 -10.79
CA VAL A 305 5.02 -4.93 -10.84
C VAL A 305 4.79 -5.36 -12.27
N ASN A 306 5.59 -6.30 -12.74
CA ASN A 306 5.37 -7.01 -13.99
C ASN A 306 5.58 -8.52 -13.76
N PHE A 307 4.77 -9.33 -14.43
CA PHE A 307 4.84 -10.79 -14.41
C PHE A 307 5.55 -11.33 -15.67
N SER A 308 5.86 -10.46 -16.64
CA SER A 308 6.68 -10.80 -17.79
C SER A 308 8.18 -10.73 -17.47
N ALA A 309 9.00 -11.47 -18.23
CA ALA A 309 10.45 -11.39 -18.15
C ALA A 309 11.02 -10.07 -18.70
N SER A 310 10.23 -9.32 -19.49
CA SER A 310 10.64 -8.05 -20.08
C SER A 310 10.19 -6.88 -19.20
N GLN A 311 11.15 -6.14 -18.67
CA GLN A 311 10.87 -4.92 -17.93
C GLN A 311 10.92 -3.75 -18.90
N PHE A 312 9.76 -3.34 -19.40
CA PHE A 312 9.62 -2.15 -20.24
C PHE A 312 8.85 -1.06 -19.50
N VAL A 313 9.41 0.14 -19.49
CA VAL A 313 8.75 1.37 -19.05
C VAL A 313 9.01 2.41 -20.13
N SER A 314 7.95 3.05 -20.63
CA SER A 314 8.09 4.06 -21.67
C SER A 314 8.89 5.28 -21.14
N PRO A 315 9.62 6.02 -22.01
CA PRO A 315 10.32 7.23 -21.58
C PRO A 315 9.41 8.27 -20.93
N ALA A 316 8.15 8.37 -21.37
CA ALA A 316 7.16 9.26 -20.78
C ALA A 316 6.82 8.85 -19.34
N THR A 317 6.52 7.57 -19.12
CA THR A 317 6.27 7.03 -17.78
C THR A 317 7.50 7.17 -16.88
N ALA A 318 8.69 6.85 -17.40
CA ALA A 318 9.94 6.98 -16.66
C ALA A 318 10.20 8.44 -16.22
N SER A 319 9.91 9.42 -17.08
CA SER A 319 10.05 10.84 -16.74
C SER A 319 9.11 11.27 -15.62
N VAL A 320 7.86 10.80 -15.64
CA VAL A 320 6.87 11.05 -14.58
C VAL A 320 7.31 10.40 -13.26
N LEU A 321 7.74 9.14 -13.27
CA LEU A 321 8.23 8.43 -12.09
C LEU A 321 9.47 9.09 -11.50
N ALA A 322 10.41 9.55 -12.33
CA ALA A 322 11.57 10.31 -11.89
C ALA A 322 11.15 11.61 -11.19
N THR A 323 10.21 12.35 -11.77
CA THR A 323 9.67 13.59 -11.18
C THR A 323 9.01 13.33 -9.81
N MET A 324 8.30 12.21 -9.66
CA MET A 324 7.75 11.79 -8.36
C MET A 324 8.87 11.48 -7.36
N ALA A 325 9.89 10.72 -7.78
CA ALA A 325 11.02 10.33 -6.93
C ALA A 325 11.88 11.51 -6.46
N GLU A 326 12.05 12.52 -7.29
CA GLU A 326 12.79 13.75 -6.96
C GLU A 326 12.04 14.63 -5.96
N SER A 327 10.72 14.66 -6.05
CA SER A 327 9.86 15.48 -5.19
C SER A 327 9.41 14.77 -3.90
N SER A 328 9.77 13.50 -3.75
CA SER A 328 9.43 12.67 -2.60
C SER A 328 10.09 13.13 -1.32
N ARG A 329 9.39 12.92 -0.21
CA ARG A 329 9.93 13.21 1.12
C ARG A 329 11.01 12.19 1.47
N SER A 330 11.97 12.60 2.28
CA SER A 330 12.88 11.63 2.90
C SER A 330 12.11 10.81 3.95
N LEU A 331 12.24 9.48 3.86
CA LEU A 331 11.69 8.56 4.86
C LEU A 331 12.24 8.88 6.25
N ILE A 332 13.54 9.13 6.34
CA ILE A 332 14.25 9.54 7.56
C ILE A 332 14.54 11.04 7.52
N GLN A 333 14.16 11.75 8.58
CA GLN A 333 14.49 13.16 8.74
C GLN A 333 16.01 13.33 8.92
N PRO A 334 16.62 14.35 8.31
CA PRO A 334 18.01 14.70 8.57
C PRO A 334 18.22 14.99 10.07
N ARG A 335 19.38 14.60 10.63
CA ARG A 335 19.73 14.73 12.06
C ARG A 335 19.46 16.12 12.66
N GLY A 336 19.53 17.19 11.87
CA GLY A 336 19.25 18.57 12.30
C GLY A 336 17.77 18.86 12.60
N ALA A 337 16.84 18.17 11.94
CA ALA A 337 15.40 18.35 12.15
C ALA A 337 14.89 17.62 13.41
N GLN A 338 15.49 16.48 13.75
CA GLN A 338 15.13 15.67 14.93
C GLN A 338 15.37 16.43 16.25
N ARG A 339 16.40 17.28 16.34
CA ARG A 339 16.70 18.12 17.52
C ARG A 339 15.70 19.26 17.78
N ARG A 340 14.93 19.70 16.78
CA ARG A 340 13.91 20.75 16.95
C ARG A 340 12.61 20.20 17.52
N LEU A 341 12.25 18.97 17.19
CA LEU A 341 11.04 18.31 17.72
C LEU A 341 11.20 17.96 19.20
N SER A 342 12.38 17.47 19.61
CA SER A 342 12.65 17.14 21.02
C SER A 342 12.59 18.34 21.97
N ARG A 343 12.78 19.58 21.45
CA ARG A 343 12.72 20.82 22.25
C ARG A 343 11.32 21.41 22.37
N ASN A 344 10.38 21.03 21.51
CA ASN A 344 9.00 21.51 21.54
C ASN A 344 8.04 20.56 22.30
N THR A 345 8.55 19.41 22.75
CA THR A 345 7.82 18.42 23.56
C THR A 345 8.45 18.24 24.95
N SER A 346 9.35 19.15 25.37
CA SER A 346 9.90 19.21 26.74
C SER A 346 9.06 20.13 27.61
#